data_AF-A0AAU4LHK2-F1
#
_entry.id   AF-A0AAU4LHK2-F1
#
_cell.length_a   1.000
_cell.length_b   1.000
_cell.length_c   1.000
_cell.angle_alpha   90.00
_cell.angle_beta   90.00
_cell.angle_gamma   90.00
#
_symmetry.space_group_name_H-M   'P 1'
#
loop_
_entity.id
_entity.type
_entity.pdbx_description
1 polymer ?
#
loop_
_entity_poly.entity_id
_entity_poly.type
_entity_poly.pdbx_seq_one_letter_code
_entity_poly.pdbx_strand_id
1 'polypeptide(L)' 'MPTARPPARQHNIFEAAAVYVSGCAEDDQDQIDEAVTWVSPEALSFGVNELACRAVIALARERDESPQTVARSLLGLPAA' A
#
# COMPACT_ATOMS: atom_id res chain seq x y z
N MET A 1 -0.73 -29.49 29.31
CA MET A 1 -0.25 -28.08 29.31
C MET A 1 -0.69 -27.46 28.00
N PRO A 2 -1.51 -26.40 27.99
CA PRO A 2 -1.83 -25.70 26.75
C PRO A 2 -0.57 -24.93 26.31
N THR A 3 -0.07 -25.23 25.12
CA THR A 3 1.00 -24.46 24.48
C THR A 3 0.51 -23.06 24.20
N ALA A 4 1.18 -22.05 24.76
CA ALA A 4 0.94 -20.66 24.45
C ALA A 4 1.14 -20.47 22.95
N ARG A 5 0.06 -20.11 22.24
CA ARG A 5 0.13 -19.68 20.84
C ARG A 5 1.06 -18.45 20.82
N PRO A 6 2.08 -18.38 19.94
CA PRO A 6 2.92 -17.19 19.84
C PRO A 6 2.00 -15.98 19.66
N PRO A 7 2.33 -14.81 20.27
CA PRO A 7 1.49 -13.62 20.12
C PRO A 7 1.26 -13.41 18.64
N ALA A 8 -0.01 -13.27 18.23
CA ALA A 8 -0.34 -12.87 16.87
C ALA A 8 0.56 -11.68 16.56
N ARG A 9 1.46 -11.84 15.57
CA ARG A 9 2.35 -10.75 15.18
C ARG A 9 1.42 -9.59 14.86
N GLN A 10 1.51 -8.50 15.62
CA GLN A 10 0.84 -7.27 15.23
C GLN A 10 1.43 -6.91 13.86
N HIS A 11 0.63 -7.10 12.82
CA HIS A 11 1.01 -6.81 11.46
C HIS A 11 1.44 -5.34 11.38
N ASN A 12 2.56 -5.10 10.71
CA ASN A 12 3.08 -3.74 10.60
C ASN A 12 2.18 -2.94 9.64
N ILE A 13 1.99 -1.64 9.91
CA ILE A 13 1.21 -0.74 9.04
C ILE A 13 1.67 -0.81 7.57
N PHE A 14 2.98 -0.91 7.32
CA PHE A 14 3.52 -1.01 5.97
C PHE A 14 3.26 -2.38 5.33
N GLU A 15 3.16 -3.45 6.13
CA GLU A 15 2.80 -4.78 5.66
C GLU A 15 1.32 -4.82 5.26
N ALA A 16 0.44 -4.28 6.10
CA ALA A 16 -0.99 -4.15 5.81
C ALA A 16 -1.23 -3.30 4.55
N ALA A 17 -0.52 -2.18 4.40
CA ALA A 17 -0.63 -1.34 3.22
C ALA A 17 -0.13 -2.03 1.95
N ALA A 18 0.96 -2.80 2.04
CA ALA A 18 1.48 -3.56 0.89
C ALA A 18 0.46 -4.61 0.41
N VAL A 19 -0.08 -5.41 1.34
CA VAL A 19 -1.08 -6.45 1.03
C VAL A 19 -2.38 -5.83 0.52
N TYR A 20 -2.86 -4.77 1.15
CA TYR A 20 -4.07 -4.07 0.70
C TYR A 20 -3.92 -3.53 -0.73
N VAL A 21 -2.81 -2.85 -1.04
CA VAL A 21 -2.61 -2.25 -2.37
C VAL A 21 -2.36 -3.32 -3.44
N SER A 22 -1.65 -4.41 -3.13
CA SER A 22 -1.50 -5.52 -4.07
C SER A 22 -2.84 -6.22 -4.32
N GLY A 23 -3.62 -6.48 -3.25
CA GLY A 23 -4.97 -7.03 -3.38
C GLY A 23 -5.88 -6.15 -4.24
N CYS A 24 -5.85 -4.82 -4.06
CA CYS A 24 -6.56 -3.89 -4.94
C CYS A 24 -6.09 -3.94 -6.41
N ALA A 25 -4.79 -4.12 -6.65
CA ALA A 25 -4.26 -4.20 -8.01
C ALA A 25 -4.59 -5.54 -8.70
N GLU A 26 -4.74 -6.60 -7.91
CA GLU A 26 -5.05 -7.96 -8.37
C GLU A 26 -6.55 -8.29 -8.36
N ASP A 27 -7.40 -7.36 -7.88
CA ASP A 27 -8.85 -7.55 -7.67
C ASP A 27 -9.16 -8.73 -6.71
N ASP A 28 -8.27 -8.97 -5.74
CA ASP A 28 -8.39 -10.03 -4.74
C ASP A 28 -9.09 -9.49 -3.48
N GLN A 29 -10.40 -9.67 -3.43
CA GLN A 29 -11.23 -9.19 -2.32
C GLN A 29 -10.90 -9.89 -0.98
N ASP A 30 -10.45 -11.15 -1.01
CA ASP A 30 -10.11 -11.88 0.22
C ASP A 30 -8.85 -11.29 0.86
N GLN A 31 -7.82 -10.96 0.06
CA GLN A 31 -6.63 -10.26 0.55
C GLN A 31 -6.94 -8.85 1.08
N ILE A 32 -7.83 -8.13 0.40
CA ILE A 32 -8.26 -6.79 0.83
C ILE A 32 -8.95 -6.87 2.20
N ASP A 33 -9.92 -7.78 2.33
CA ASP A 33 -10.70 -7.97 3.55
C ASP A 33 -9.82 -8.46 4.71
N GLU A 34 -8.80 -9.27 4.45
CA GLU A 34 -7.81 -9.65 5.45
C GLU A 34 -6.99 -8.44 5.91
N ALA A 35 -6.41 -7.67 4.99
CA ALA A 35 -5.52 -6.56 5.30
C ALA A 35 -6.20 -5.44 6.11
N VAL A 36 -7.48 -5.15 5.85
CA VAL A 36 -8.21 -4.12 6.62
C VAL A 36 -8.43 -4.49 8.09
N THR A 37 -8.29 -5.77 8.46
CA THR A 37 -8.42 -6.21 9.86
C THR A 37 -7.12 -6.09 10.67
N TRP A 38 -5.99 -5.88 9.99
CA TRP A 38 -4.66 -5.92 10.61
C TRP A 38 -4.33 -4.67 11.42
N VAL A 39 -4.85 -3.51 11.00
CA VAL A 39 -4.54 -2.19 11.58
C VAL A 39 -5.79 -1.32 11.56
N SER A 40 -5.77 -0.17 12.26
CA SER A 40 -6.88 0.77 12.18
C SER A 40 -7.00 1.37 10.77
N PRO A 41 -8.21 1.81 10.35
CA PRO A 41 -8.40 2.46 9.05
C PRO A 41 -7.49 3.67 8.83
N GLU A 42 -7.22 4.46 9.88
CA GLU A 42 -6.32 5.62 9.82
C GLU A 42 -4.87 5.20 9.58
N ALA A 43 -4.44 4.13 10.25
CA ALA A 43 -3.10 3.57 10.07
C ALA A 43 -2.94 3.00 8.65
N LEU A 44 -3.94 2.28 8.13
CA LEU A 44 -3.93 1.77 6.77
C LEU A 44 -3.86 2.92 5.75
N SER A 45 -4.68 3.95 5.93
CA SER A 45 -4.69 5.14 5.05
C SER A 45 -3.31 5.83 5.03
N PHE A 46 -2.66 5.95 6.18
CA PHE A 46 -1.29 6.46 6.27
C PHE A 46 -0.30 5.58 5.48
N GLY A 47 -0.36 4.25 5.67
CA GLY A 47 0.50 3.30 4.97
C GLY A 47 0.32 3.34 3.45
N VAL A 48 -0.92 3.41 2.97
CA VAL A 48 -1.24 3.52 1.54
C VAL A 48 -0.69 4.82 0.94
N ASN A 49 -0.86 5.95 1.63
CA ASN A 49 -0.32 7.23 1.17
C ASN A 49 1.22 7.20 1.07
N GLU A 50 1.89 6.64 2.07
CA GLU A 50 3.36 6.51 2.05
C GLU A 50 3.83 5.58 0.94
N LEU A 51 3.14 4.46 0.71
CA LEU A 51 3.45 3.55 -0.40
C LEU A 51 3.29 4.24 -1.76
N ALA A 52 2.21 5.00 -1.95
CA ALA A 52 1.98 5.78 -3.17
C ALA A 52 3.10 6.80 -3.42
N CYS A 53 3.52 7.55 -2.39
CA CYS A 53 4.65 8.48 -2.48
C CYS A 53 5.95 7.78 -2.91
N ARG A 54 6.28 6.65 -2.27
CA ARG A 54 7.49 5.88 -2.60
C ARG A 54 7.46 5.34 -4.01
N ALA A 55 6.32 4.80 -4.45
CA ALA A 55 6.13 4.29 -5.80
C ALA A 55 6.32 5.40 -6.85
N VAL A 56 5.70 6.57 -6.64
CA VAL A 56 5.86 7.72 -7.54
C VAL A 56 7.32 8.19 -7.60
N ILE A 57 8.01 8.30 -6.47
CA ILE A 57 9.42 8.73 -6.43
C ILE A 57 10.32 7.71 -7.15
N ALA A 58 10.10 6.41 -6.94
CA ALA A 58 10.85 5.36 -7.60
C ALA A 58 10.66 5.43 -9.13
N LEU A 59 9.40 5.47 -9.58
CA LEU A 59 9.06 5.55 -11.00
C LEU A 59 9.56 6.84 -11.67
N ALA A 60 9.50 7.98 -10.97
CA ALA A 60 10.04 9.25 -11.46
C ALA A 60 11.54 9.16 -11.74
N ARG A 61 12.29 8.51 -10.85
CA ARG A 61 13.74 8.28 -11.05
C ARG A 61 14.01 7.31 -12.20
N GLU A 62 13.22 6.25 -12.34
CA GLU A 62 13.37 5.28 -13.42
C GLU A 62 13.07 5.88 -14.80
N ARG A 63 12.14 6.85 -14.88
CA ARG A 63 11.71 7.50 -16.13
C ARG A 63 12.45 8.80 -16.44
N ASP A 64 13.31 9.27 -15.53
CA ASP A 64 13.91 10.62 -15.57
C ASP A 64 12.85 11.74 -15.72
N GLU A 65 11.72 11.57 -15.04
CA GLU A 65 10.57 12.49 -15.07
C GLU A 65 10.32 13.11 -13.70
N SER A 66 9.57 14.21 -13.67
CA SER A 66 9.13 14.78 -12.39
C SER A 66 8.08 13.87 -11.70
N PRO A 67 8.06 13.80 -10.35
CA PRO A 67 7.01 13.09 -9.62
C PRO A 67 5.59 13.51 -10.01
N GLN A 68 5.39 14.80 -10.32
CA GLN A 68 4.09 15.33 -10.76
C GLN A 68 3.69 14.76 -12.12
N THR A 69 4.62 14.67 -13.07
CA THR A 69 4.38 14.08 -14.40
C THR A 69 3.97 12.61 -14.26
N VAL A 70 4.72 11.83 -13.47
CA VAL A 70 4.43 10.41 -13.23
C VAL A 70 3.07 10.22 -12.56
N ALA A 71 2.77 10.96 -11.49
CA ALA A 71 1.50 10.84 -10.78
C ALA A 71 0.31 11.15 -11.70
N ARG A 72 0.42 12.20 -12.54
CA ARG A 72 -0.62 12.53 -13.52
C ARG A 72 -0.78 11.47 -14.59
N SER A 73 0.33 10.93 -15.10
CA SER A 73 0.33 9.84 -16.08
C SER A 73 -0.34 8.57 -15.53
N LEU A 74 -0.03 8.16 -14.30
CA LEU A 74 -0.66 6.99 -13.66
C LEU A 74 -2.17 7.13 -13.51
N LEU A 75 -2.66 8.36 -13.33
CA LEU A 75 -4.08 8.68 -13.20
C LEU A 75 -4.76 9.03 -14.55
N GLY A 76 -4.06 8.91 -15.68
CA GLY A 76 -4.61 9.25 -17.00
C GLY A 76 -4.90 10.74 -17.20
N LEU A 77 -4.28 11.62 -16.41
CA LEU A 77 -4.45 13.06 -16.47
C LEU A 77 -3.50 13.69 -17.51
N PRO A 78 -3.90 14.78 -18.20
CA PRO A 78 -3.03 15.48 -19.15
C PRO A 78 -1.77 16.01 -18.47
N ALA A 79 -0.66 16.15 -19.19
CA ALA A 79 0.54 16.77 -18.64
C ALA A 79 0.25 18.20 -18.13
N ALA A 80 0.96 18.60 -17.06
CA ALA A 80 0.82 19.92 -16.46
C ALA A 80 1.59 20.98 -17.26
#